data_AF-H6SK42-F1
#
_entry.id   AF-H6SK42-F1
#
_cell.length_a   1.000
_cell.length_b   1.000
_cell.length_c   1.000
_cell.angle_alpha   90.00
_cell.angle_beta   90.00
_cell.angle_gamma   90.00
#
_symmetry.space_group_name_H-M   'P 1'
#
loop_
_entity.id
_entity.type
_entity.pdbx_description
1 polymer ?
#
loop_
_entity_poly.entity_id
_entity_poly.type
_entity_poly.pdbx_seq_one_letter_code
_entity_poly.pdbx_strand_id
1 'polypeptide(L)' 'MVVALADRFKLPVHYVGVGEGAEDLRPFTATDFARSLMGLERLH' A
#
# COMPACT_ATOMS: atom_id res chain seq x y z
N MET A 1 3.75 8.64 -5.41
CA MET A 1 2.81 7.56 -5.81
C MET A 1 3.60 6.26 -5.95
N VAL A 2 3.32 5.27 -5.09
CA VAL A 2 4.01 3.95 -5.09
C VAL A 2 3.95 3.27 -6.47
N VAL A 3 2.83 3.40 -7.18
CA VAL A 3 2.65 2.82 -8.53
C VAL A 3 3.67 3.34 -9.55
N ALA A 4 3.96 4.65 -9.55
CA ALA A 4 4.92 5.24 -10.49
C ALA A 4 6.37 4.86 -10.17
N LEU A 5 6.68 4.62 -8.89
CA LEU A 5 7.99 4.11 -8.45
C LEU A 5 8.15 2.65 -8.87
N ALA A 6 7.16 1.79 -8.61
CA ALA A 6 7.18 0.40 -9.02
C ALA A 6 7.32 0.25 -10.54
N ASP A 7 6.63 1.08 -11.32
CA ASP A 7 6.74 1.05 -12.79
C ASP A 7 8.11 1.50 -13.30
N ARG A 8 8.68 2.56 -12.70
CA ARG A 8 10.01 3.06 -13.07
C ARG A 8 11.13 2.07 -12.76
N PHE A 9 11.07 1.45 -11.58
CA PHE A 9 12.15 0.60 -11.07
C PHE A 9 11.95 -0.89 -11.38
N LYS A 10 10.76 -1.28 -11.85
CA LYS A 10 10.38 -2.68 -12.13
C LYS A 10 10.64 -3.62 -10.95
N LEU A 11 10.63 -3.08 -9.73
CA LEU A 11 10.83 -3.84 -8.50
C LEU A 11 9.48 -4.18 -7.86
N PRO A 12 9.32 -5.42 -7.35
CA PRO A 12 8.13 -5.79 -6.59
C PRO A 12 8.04 -5.01 -5.28
N VAL A 13 6.84 -4.55 -4.95
CA VAL A 13 6.53 -3.99 -3.63
C VAL A 13 6.08 -5.14 -2.72
N HIS A 14 6.82 -5.40 -1.65
CA HIS A 14 6.56 -6.52 -0.75
C HIS A 14 5.74 -6.13 0.48
N TYR A 15 5.97 -4.93 1.02
CA TYR A 15 5.36 -4.44 2.24
C TYR A 15 4.98 -2.97 2.12
N VAL A 16 4.01 -2.55 2.92
CA VAL A 16 3.57 -1.16 3.05
C VAL A 16 3.38 -0.83 4.53
N GLY A 17 3.87 0.33 4.96
CA GLY A 17 3.58 0.88 6.28
C GLY A 17 2.23 1.59 6.26
N VAL A 18 1.34 1.25 7.18
CA VAL A 18 0.00 1.85 7.31
C VAL A 18 -0.15 2.75 8.55
N GLY A 19 0.95 3.00 9.25
CA GLY A 19 1.03 3.78 10.49
C GLY A 19 2.49 3.99 10.90
N GLU A 20 2.72 4.49 12.10
CA GLU A 20 4.04 4.86 12.62
C GLU A 20 4.67 3.77 13.50
N GLY A 21 3.88 2.80 13.96
CA GLY A 21 4.34 1.67 14.75
C GLY A 21 5.13 0.65 13.93
N ALA A 22 6.00 -0.13 14.59
CA ALA A 22 6.72 -1.22 13.93
C ALA A 22 5.78 -2.35 13.47
N GLU A 23 4.67 -2.50 14.19
CA GLU A 23 3.55 -3.40 13.92
C GLU A 23 2.70 -3.00 12.71
N ASP A 24 2.83 -1.75 12.24
CA ASP A 24 2.04 -1.22 11.11
C ASP A 24 2.62 -1.62 9.75
N LEU A 25 3.65 -2.47 9.73
CA LEU A 25 4.19 -3.04 8.50
C LEU A 25 3.36 -4.25 8.07
N ARG A 26 2.70 -4.14 6.92
CA ARG A 26 1.82 -5.18 6.40
C ARG A 26 2.25 -5.66 5.01
N PRO A 27 1.99 -6.93 4.63
CA PRO A 27 2.18 -7.40 3.26
C PRO A 27 1.42 -6.51 2.28
N PHE A 28 2.06 -6.13 1.19
CA PHE A 28 1.46 -5.29 0.17
C PHE A 28 0.41 -6.06 -0.64
N THR A 29 -0.77 -5.47 -0.81
CA THR A 29 -1.76 -5.91 -1.79
C THR A 29 -2.18 -4.73 -2.66
N ALA A 30 -2.22 -4.92 -3.99
CA ALA A 30 -2.60 -3.87 -4.92
C ALA A 30 -4.06 -3.43 -4.71
N THR A 31 -4.93 -4.38 -4.37
CA THR A 31 -6.36 -4.12 -4.13
C THR A 31 -6.57 -3.23 -2.92
N ASP A 32 -5.94 -3.53 -1.77
CA ASP A 32 -6.12 -2.73 -0.55
C ASP A 32 -5.54 -1.34 -0.73
N PHE A 33 -4.35 -1.24 -1.35
CA PHE A 33 -3.73 0.04 -1.68
C PHE A 33 -4.63 0.92 -2.58
N ALA A 34 -5.23 0.33 -3.61
CA ALA A 34 -6.17 1.03 -4.49
C ALA A 34 -7.45 1.46 -3.75
N ARG A 35 -7.97 0.62 -2.84
CA ARG A 35 -9.16 0.94 -2.05
C ARG A 35 -8.90 2.08 -1.08
N SER A 36 -7.79 2.08 -0.34
CA SER A 36 -7.43 3.18 0.56
C SER A 36 -7.22 4.48 -0.19
N LEU A 37 -6.55 4.44 -1.35
CA LEU A 37 -6.37 5.62 -2.21
C LEU A 37 -7.70 6.24 -2.66
N MET A 38 -8.70 5.39 -2.92
CA MET A 38 -10.03 5.80 -3.37
C MET A 38 -11.00 6.11 -2.21
N GLY A 39 -10.55 6.01 -0.95
CA GLY A 39 -11.41 6.20 0.23
C GLY A 39 -12.49 5.11 0.39
N LEU A 40 -12.24 3.91 -0.14
CA LEU A 40 -13.17 2.77 -0.14
C LEU A 40 -12.92 1.77 1.00
N GLU A 41 -12.11 2.16 1.98
CA GLU A 41 -12.03 1.44 3.25
C GLU A 41 -13.38 1.59 3.97
N ARG A 42 -14.00 0.45 4.25
CA ARG A 42 -15.32 0.39 4.85
C ARG A 42 -15.18 0.94 6.28
N LEU A 43 -15.76 2.11 6.52
CA LEU A 43 -16.07 2.57 7.88
C LEU A 43 -16.90 1.46 8.54
N HIS A 44 -16.30 0.70 9.44
CA HIS A 44 -17.04 -0.02 10.46
C HIS A 44 -17.32 0.95 11.60
#